data_AF-A0AA88XF88-F1
#
_entry.id   AF-A0AA88XF88-F1
#
_cell.length_a   1.000
_cell.length_b   1.000
_cell.length_c   1.000
_cell.angle_alpha   90.00
_cell.angle_beta   90.00
_cell.angle_gamma   90.00
#
_symmetry.space_group_name_H-M   'P 1'
#
loop_
_entity.id
_entity.type
_entity.pdbx_description
1 polymer ?
#
loop_
_entity_poly.entity_id
_entity_poly.type
_entity_poly.pdbx_seq_one_letter_code
_entity_poly.pdbx_strand_id
1 'polypeptide(L)'
;MRLFVYVLEGKDWPVKDSYVKLQVGKFKSKTRVLKNTTNPVWNEEFVFRVHDMEDELVVSVYHHDDDSGFFIVSGDLVGRVRVPVWSVAGEENHNLPPTWFSLEKPKSHKSINQDCGRQAEASPWSMIKSLSELRQHIVTLLDLFTPACGSVARGNKYYLQL
;
A
#
# COMPACT_ATOMS: atom_id res chain seq x y z
N MET A 1 4.19 20.60 -9.66
CA MET A 1 5.32 19.64 -9.74
C MET A 1 4.94 18.47 -10.66
N ARG A 2 5.90 17.71 -11.20
CA ARG A 2 5.63 16.42 -11.86
C ARG A 2 5.99 15.30 -10.89
N LEU A 3 5.05 14.39 -10.64
CA LEU A 3 5.26 13.18 -9.86
C LEU A 3 5.41 12.01 -10.83
N PHE A 4 6.58 11.37 -10.81
CA PHE A 4 6.84 10.13 -11.54
C PHE A 4 6.52 8.97 -10.60
N VAL A 5 5.72 8.02 -11.08
CA VAL A 5 5.32 6.84 -10.32
C VAL A 5 5.64 5.63 -11.17
N TYR A 6 6.53 4.79 -10.66
CA TYR A 6 6.82 3.49 -11.26
C TYR A 6 5.95 2.45 -10.58
N VAL A 7 5.29 1.59 -11.35
CA VAL A 7 4.56 0.43 -10.83
C VAL A 7 5.33 -0.79 -11.30
N LEU A 8 6.09 -1.39 -10.41
CA LEU A 8 7.02 -2.47 -10.75
C LEU A 8 6.30 -3.81 -10.69
N GLU A 9 5.97 -4.28 -9.49
CA GLU A 9 5.41 -5.62 -9.29
C GLU A 9 4.52 -5.73 -8.05
N GLY A 10 3.61 -6.70 -8.09
CA GLY A 10 2.78 -7.13 -6.97
C GLY A 10 3.20 -8.52 -6.51
N LYS A 11 3.12 -8.78 -5.21
CA LYS A 11 3.53 -10.07 -4.63
C LYS A 11 2.50 -10.66 -3.67
N ASP A 12 2.29 -11.97 -3.80
CA ASP A 12 1.46 -12.82 -2.94
C ASP A 12 -0.04 -12.48 -2.97
N TRP A 13 -0.56 -11.90 -4.06
CA TRP A 13 -1.95 -11.42 -4.11
C TRP A 13 -2.97 -12.55 -4.08
N PRO A 14 -4.17 -12.32 -3.49
CA PRO A 14 -5.19 -13.35 -3.37
C PRO A 14 -5.98 -13.57 -4.67
N VAL A 15 -5.77 -12.71 -5.67
CA VAL A 15 -6.49 -12.72 -6.94
C VAL A 15 -5.51 -12.81 -8.11
N LYS A 16 -6.00 -13.32 -9.24
CA LYS A 16 -5.32 -13.30 -10.53
C LYS A 16 -5.85 -12.13 -11.38
N ASP A 17 -5.32 -11.97 -12.59
CA ASP A 17 -5.87 -11.02 -13.58
C ASP A 17 -5.99 -9.60 -13.01
N SER A 18 -5.02 -9.17 -12.22
CA SER A 18 -5.13 -7.92 -11.48
C SER A 18 -4.57 -6.74 -12.26
N TYR A 19 -5.04 -5.54 -11.92
CA TYR A 19 -4.49 -4.28 -12.42
C TYR A 19 -4.51 -3.21 -11.34
N VAL A 20 -3.66 -2.20 -11.50
CA VAL A 20 -3.49 -1.10 -10.56
C VAL A 20 -4.11 0.16 -11.14
N LYS A 21 -4.94 0.85 -10.35
CA LYS A 21 -5.40 2.21 -10.63
C LYS A 21 -4.61 3.19 -9.76
N LEU A 22 -4.09 4.21 -10.39
CA LEU A 22 -3.38 5.32 -9.76
C LEU A 22 -4.25 6.57 -9.86
N GLN A 23 -4.38 7.30 -8.76
CA GLN A 23 -5.14 8.54 -8.71
C GLN A 23 -4.40 9.60 -7.91
N VAL A 24 -4.31 10.82 -8.47
CA VAL A 24 -3.83 12.02 -7.76
C VAL A 24 -4.86 13.12 -8.01
N GLY A 25 -5.52 13.59 -6.95
CA GLY A 25 -6.65 14.51 -7.05
C GLY A 25 -7.73 13.98 -8.00
N LYS A 26 -7.96 14.70 -9.11
CA LYS A 26 -8.92 14.32 -10.17
C LYS A 26 -8.36 13.45 -11.29
N PHE A 27 -7.03 13.33 -11.38
CA PHE A 27 -6.36 12.61 -12.47
C PHE A 27 -6.25 11.13 -12.12
N LYS A 28 -6.59 10.26 -13.09
CA LYS A 28 -6.61 8.81 -12.91
C LYS A 28 -5.90 8.13 -14.07
N SER A 29 -5.09 7.12 -13.75
CA SER A 29 -4.42 6.24 -14.70
C SER A 29 -4.57 4.80 -14.24
N LYS A 30 -4.37 3.83 -15.14
CA LYS A 30 -4.38 2.41 -14.79
C LYS A 30 -3.30 1.65 -15.54
N THR A 31 -2.77 0.60 -14.94
CA THR A 31 -1.87 -0.33 -15.60
C THR A 31 -2.61 -1.26 -16.55
N ARG A 32 -1.85 -2.01 -17.35
CA ARG A 32 -2.37 -3.14 -18.13
C ARG A 32 -2.84 -4.25 -17.18
N VAL A 33 -3.80 -5.04 -17.65
CA VAL A 33 -4.23 -6.26 -16.95
C VAL A 33 -3.27 -7.37 -17.34
N LEU A 34 -2.59 -7.96 -16.36
CA LEU A 34 -1.72 -9.12 -16.57
C LEU A 34 -2.48 -10.38 -16.20
N LYS A 35 -2.75 -11.22 -17.20
CA LYS A 35 -3.63 -12.38 -17.02
C LYS A 35 -2.94 -13.57 -16.34
N ASN A 36 -3.71 -14.33 -15.57
CA ASN A 36 -3.34 -15.60 -14.94
C ASN A 36 -2.09 -15.55 -14.02
N THR A 37 -1.86 -14.44 -13.32
CA THR A 37 -0.77 -14.32 -12.33
C THR A 37 -1.23 -13.66 -11.04
N THR A 38 -0.76 -14.19 -9.91
CA THR A 38 -0.89 -13.59 -8.57
C THR A 38 0.35 -12.79 -8.16
N ASN A 39 1.39 -12.80 -9.01
CA ASN A 39 2.62 -12.02 -8.86
C ASN A 39 2.87 -11.23 -10.16
N PRO A 40 2.02 -10.24 -10.45
CA PRO A 40 2.13 -9.43 -11.67
C PRO A 40 3.39 -8.56 -11.66
N VAL A 41 4.04 -8.44 -12.83
CA VAL A 41 5.18 -7.54 -13.06
C VAL A 41 4.83 -6.61 -14.22
N TRP A 42 4.51 -5.35 -13.92
CA TRP A 42 4.10 -4.35 -14.91
C TRP A 42 5.28 -3.60 -15.50
N ASN A 43 6.20 -3.13 -14.65
CA ASN A 43 7.26 -2.19 -15.03
C ASN A 43 6.72 -1.00 -15.84
N GLU A 44 5.62 -0.41 -15.39
CA GLU A 44 4.95 0.72 -16.05
C GLU A 44 5.24 2.04 -15.33
N GLU A 45 5.51 3.10 -16.10
CA GLU A 45 5.74 4.45 -15.59
C GLU A 45 4.52 5.34 -15.84
N PHE A 46 4.18 6.16 -14.83
CA PHE A 46 3.12 7.16 -14.91
C PHE A 46 3.62 8.52 -14.45
N VAL A 47 3.11 9.57 -15.09
CA VAL A 47 3.45 10.96 -14.75
C VAL A 47 2.19 11.74 -14.41
N PHE A 48 2.15 12.28 -13.20
CA PHE A 48 1.06 13.14 -12.73
C PHE A 48 1.52 14.59 -12.59
N ARG A 49 0.67 15.52 -13.00
CA ARG A 49 0.85 16.94 -12.67
C ARG A 49 0.22 17.20 -11.32
N VAL A 50 1.06 17.43 -10.32
CA VAL A 50 0.62 17.76 -8.96
C VAL A 50 0.50 19.27 -8.82
N HIS A 51 -0.67 19.71 -8.38
CA HIS A 51 -0.99 21.12 -8.16
C HIS A 51 -0.90 21.50 -6.68
N ASP A 52 -1.21 20.57 -5.78
CA ASP A 52 -1.18 20.77 -4.33
C ASP A 52 -0.26 19.75 -3.64
N MET A 53 0.52 20.18 -2.64
CA MET A 53 1.35 19.25 -1.85
C MET A 53 0.52 18.42 -0.86
N GLU A 54 -0.70 18.89 -0.55
CA GLU A 54 -1.68 18.16 0.25
C GLU A 54 -2.36 17.02 -0.55
N ASP A 55 -2.17 16.97 -1.87
CA ASP A 55 -2.63 15.86 -2.69
C ASP A 55 -1.98 14.54 -2.24
N GLU A 56 -2.72 13.45 -2.41
CA GLU A 56 -2.22 12.09 -2.18
C GLU A 56 -2.26 11.27 -3.46
N LEU A 57 -1.22 10.47 -3.65
CA LEU A 57 -1.21 9.37 -4.59
C LEU A 57 -1.99 8.20 -3.98
N VAL A 58 -3.17 7.94 -4.53
CA VAL A 58 -3.99 6.78 -4.20
C VAL A 58 -3.72 5.68 -5.19
N VAL A 59 -3.20 4.56 -4.70
CA VAL A 59 -2.91 3.37 -5.48
C VAL A 59 -3.88 2.27 -5.07
N SER A 60 -4.71 1.81 -5.99
CA SER A 60 -5.77 0.83 -5.71
C SER A 60 -5.64 -0.37 -6.64
N VAL A 61 -5.63 -1.57 -6.05
CA VAL A 61 -5.50 -2.83 -6.77
C VAL A 61 -6.87 -3.45 -7.00
N TYR A 62 -7.13 -3.87 -8.23
CA TYR A 62 -8.41 -4.41 -8.65
C TYR A 62 -8.24 -5.79 -9.29
N HIS A 63 -9.19 -6.69 -9.03
CA HIS A 63 -9.37 -7.90 -9.82
C HIS A 63 -10.07 -7.55 -11.14
N HIS A 64 -9.63 -8.15 -12.25
CA HIS A 64 -10.30 -8.02 -13.54
C HIS A 64 -11.18 -9.25 -13.79
N ASP A 65 -12.49 -9.08 -13.64
CA ASP A 65 -13.46 -10.10 -14.04
C ASP A 65 -13.78 -9.93 -15.53
N ASP A 66 -13.38 -10.89 -16.36
CA ASP A 66 -13.72 -10.92 -17.80
C ASP A 66 -15.26 -11.04 -18.02
N ASP A 67 -16.03 -11.43 -16.99
CA ASP A 67 -17.48 -11.70 -17.04
C ASP A 67 -18.38 -10.47 -16.78
N SER A 68 -17.80 -9.26 -16.64
CA SER A 68 -18.61 -8.04 -16.49
C SER A 68 -19.27 -7.65 -17.82
N GLY A 69 -20.39 -8.31 -18.16
CA GLY A 69 -21.18 -8.01 -19.34
C GLY A 69 -21.64 -6.55 -19.39
N PHE A 70 -21.26 -5.86 -20.48
CA PHE A 70 -21.79 -4.57 -21.00
C PHE A 70 -21.87 -3.33 -20.08
N PHE A 71 -21.71 -3.47 -18.76
CA PHE A 71 -21.59 -2.37 -17.81
C PHE A 71 -20.23 -2.45 -17.14
N ILE A 72 -19.55 -1.31 -17.04
CA ILE A 72 -18.23 -1.15 -16.41
C ILE A 72 -18.38 -1.44 -14.91
N VAL A 73 -18.48 -2.71 -14.55
CA VAL A 73 -18.39 -3.16 -13.16
C VAL A 73 -16.97 -2.87 -12.76
N SER A 74 -16.83 -1.90 -11.86
CA SER A 74 -15.56 -1.63 -11.21
C SER A 74 -15.18 -2.93 -10.53
N GLY A 75 -14.18 -3.65 -11.06
CA GLY A 75 -13.77 -4.95 -10.53
C GLY A 75 -13.51 -4.91 -9.03
N ASP A 76 -13.40 -6.08 -8.40
CA ASP A 76 -13.32 -6.16 -6.95
C ASP A 76 -12.04 -5.50 -6.42
N LEU A 77 -12.20 -4.55 -5.49
CA LEU A 77 -11.09 -3.86 -4.85
C LEU A 77 -10.38 -4.82 -3.89
N VAL A 78 -9.15 -5.18 -4.25
CA VAL A 78 -8.30 -6.07 -3.45
C VAL A 78 -7.71 -5.32 -2.26
N GLY A 79 -7.25 -4.09 -2.52
CA GLY A 79 -6.67 -3.24 -1.49
C GLY A 79 -6.18 -1.91 -2.03
N ARG A 80 -5.78 -1.02 -1.12
CA ARG A 80 -5.38 0.34 -1.42
C ARG A 80 -4.17 0.76 -0.59
N VAL A 81 -3.36 1.63 -1.16
CA VAL A 81 -2.28 2.38 -0.52
C VAL A 81 -2.49 3.86 -0.80
N ARG A 82 -2.20 4.72 0.17
CA ARG A 82 -2.20 6.17 0.03
C ARG A 82 -0.80 6.67 0.36
N VAL A 83 -0.20 7.39 -0.57
CA VAL A 83 1.12 8.02 -0.41
C VAL A 83 0.94 9.52 -0.53
N PRO A 84 1.03 10.27 0.56
CA PRO A 84 0.97 11.72 0.52
C PRO A 84 2.09 12.33 -0.32
N VAL A 85 1.82 13.31 -1.19
CA VAL A 85 2.84 13.82 -2.12
C VAL A 85 3.98 14.54 -1.40
N TRP A 86 3.68 15.28 -0.33
CA TRP A 86 4.70 15.91 0.51
C TRP A 86 5.79 14.95 1.05
N SER A 87 5.49 13.65 1.23
CA SER A 87 6.49 12.68 1.73
C SER A 87 7.50 12.28 0.66
N VAL A 88 7.18 12.50 -0.62
CA VAL A 88 8.11 12.32 -1.75
C VAL A 88 8.87 13.62 -2.01
N ALA A 89 8.20 14.75 -1.85
CA ALA A 89 8.78 16.07 -2.07
C ALA A 89 9.84 16.45 -1.02
N GLY A 90 9.72 15.92 0.21
CA GLY A 90 10.63 16.17 1.32
C GLY A 90 12.02 15.55 1.19
N GLU A 91 12.19 14.56 0.31
CA GLU A 91 13.45 13.82 0.24
C GLU A 91 14.50 14.57 -0.60
N GLU A 92 15.76 14.46 -0.20
CA GLU A 92 16.88 15.25 -0.75
C GLU A 92 17.04 15.11 -2.28
N ASN A 93 16.67 13.95 -2.82
CA ASN A 93 16.74 13.66 -4.26
C ASN A 93 15.36 13.71 -4.96
N HIS A 94 14.29 14.07 -4.24
CA HIS A 94 12.90 14.04 -4.69
C HIS A 94 12.46 12.69 -5.31
N ASN A 95 13.17 11.62 -4.96
CA ASN A 95 12.98 10.27 -5.47
C ASN A 95 12.97 9.32 -4.28
N LEU A 96 11.95 8.47 -4.21
CA LEU A 96 11.95 7.36 -3.28
C LEU A 96 12.65 6.17 -3.93
N PRO A 97 13.45 5.38 -3.18
CA PRO A 97 13.89 4.09 -3.68
C PRO A 97 12.66 3.20 -3.91
N PRO A 98 12.76 2.19 -4.80
CA PRO A 98 11.71 1.21 -4.99
C PRO A 98 11.26 0.59 -3.67
N THR A 99 10.03 0.87 -3.24
CA THR A 99 9.55 0.60 -1.89
C THR A 99 8.33 -0.31 -1.91
N TRP A 100 8.32 -1.29 -1.01
CA TRP A 100 7.18 -2.19 -0.82
C TRP A 100 6.13 -1.55 0.07
N PHE A 101 4.91 -1.45 -0.44
CA PHE A 101 3.73 -0.98 0.29
C PHE A 101 2.79 -2.13 0.60
N SER A 102 2.32 -2.19 1.85
CA SER A 102 1.30 -3.16 2.26
C SER A 102 -0.08 -2.68 1.83
N LEU A 103 -0.83 -3.52 1.12
CA LEU A 103 -2.18 -3.19 0.69
C LEU A 103 -3.15 -3.24 1.87
N GLU A 104 -3.83 -2.13 2.14
CA GLU A 104 -4.92 -2.09 3.12
C GLU A 104 -6.21 -2.61 2.48
N LYS A 105 -6.83 -3.60 3.11
CA LYS A 105 -8.16 -4.07 2.67
C LYS A 105 -9.20 -3.00 2.97
N PRO A 106 -10.14 -2.72 2.05
CA PRO A 106 -11.30 -1.92 2.40
C PRO A 106 -12.07 -2.60 3.53
N LYS A 107 -12.49 -1.82 4.55
CA LYS A 107 -13.46 -2.26 5.55
C LYS A 107 -14.77 -2.53 4.81
N SER A 108 -15.01 -3.77 4.41
CA SER A 108 -16.24 -4.17 3.73
C SER A 108 -17.44 -3.86 4.63
N HIS A 109 -18.36 -3.04 4.15
CA HIS A 109 -19.66 -2.83 4.78
C HIS A 109 -20.66 -3.76 4.07
N LYS A 110 -21.29 -4.65 4.85
CA LYS A 110 -22.31 -5.71 4.54
C LYS A 110 -21.69 -7.13 4.58
N SER A 111 -22.06 -8.04 5.49
CA SER A 111 -23.28 -8.23 6.30
C SER A 111 -22.98 -8.88 7.67
N ILE A 112 -23.94 -8.74 8.58
CA ILE A 112 -23.96 -9.23 9.97
C ILE A 112 -23.82 -10.76 10.03
N ASN A 113 -22.93 -11.26 10.89
CA ASN A 113 -23.24 -12.32 11.84
C ASN A 113 -22.31 -12.22 13.06
N GLN A 114 -22.91 -12.44 14.22
CA GLN A 114 -22.39 -12.19 15.57
C GLN A 114 -21.17 -13.06 15.96
N ASP A 115 -20.42 -12.48 16.90
CA ASP A 115 -19.48 -13.06 17.86
C ASP A 115 -18.14 -13.68 17.39
N CYS A 116 -17.03 -13.09 17.82
CA CYS A 116 -16.59 -13.22 19.21
C CYS A 116 -15.57 -12.12 19.55
N GLY A 117 -15.72 -11.52 20.73
CA GLY A 117 -14.79 -10.52 21.22
C GLY A 117 -13.39 -11.09 21.40
N ARG A 118 -12.37 -10.32 21.02
CA ARG A 118 -11.06 -10.37 21.67
C ARG A 118 -10.51 -8.97 21.85
N GLN A 119 -10.08 -8.75 23.08
CA GLN A 119 -9.58 -7.51 23.64
C GLN A 119 -8.43 -6.93 22.82
N ALA A 120 -8.42 -5.61 22.73
CA ALA A 120 -7.29 -4.84 22.25
C ALA A 120 -6.06 -5.12 23.13
N GLU A 121 -5.03 -5.69 22.53
CA GLU A 121 -3.70 -5.69 23.12
C GLU A 121 -3.00 -4.40 22.67
N ALA A 122 -2.63 -3.58 23.64
CA ALA A 122 -2.08 -2.26 23.42
C ALA A 122 -0.80 -2.33 22.58
N SER A 123 -0.74 -1.50 21.54
CA SER A 123 0.45 -1.39 20.70
C SER A 123 1.61 -0.80 21.52
N PRO A 124 2.80 -1.43 21.56
CA PRO A 124 3.98 -0.93 22.28
C PRO A 124 4.41 0.48 21.90
N TRP A 125 3.95 0.97 20.73
CA TRP A 125 4.20 2.31 20.20
C TRP A 125 3.62 3.45 21.04
N SER A 126 2.69 3.15 21.94
CA SER A 126 2.18 4.14 22.92
C SER A 126 3.22 4.52 23.99
N MET A 127 4.22 3.66 24.26
CA MET A 127 5.26 3.92 25.25
C MET A 127 6.44 4.72 24.67
N ILE A 128 6.63 4.70 23.34
CA ILE A 128 7.78 5.33 22.68
C ILE A 128 7.59 6.84 22.47
N LYS A 129 6.36 7.36 22.56
CA LYS A 129 6.14 8.82 22.57
C LYS A 129 6.72 9.54 23.80
N SER A 130 7.08 8.80 24.85
CA SER A 130 7.67 9.37 26.08
C SER A 130 9.20 9.49 26.05
N LEU A 131 9.88 9.03 24.99
CA LEU A 131 11.35 9.00 24.94
C LEU A 131 11.93 9.98 23.90
N SER A 132 11.26 11.11 23.67
CA SER A 132 11.84 12.24 22.92
C SER A 132 12.72 13.18 23.78
N GLU A 133 12.87 12.91 25.09
CA GLU A 133 13.61 13.80 26.01
C GLU A 133 15.02 13.33 26.39
N LEU A 134 15.56 12.28 25.79
CA LEU A 134 16.96 11.86 26.04
C LEU A 134 17.79 11.86 24.75
N ARG A 135 18.18 13.07 24.33
CA ARG A 135 19.37 13.25 23.49
C ARG A 135 20.59 13.13 24.38
N GLN A 136 21.24 11.98 24.35
CA GLN A 136 22.69 11.78 24.20
C GLN A 136 22.98 10.30 24.54
N HIS A 137 23.56 9.56 23.58
CA HIS A 137 24.07 8.18 23.69
C HIS A 137 23.06 7.02 23.59
N ILE A 138 22.49 6.76 22.41
CA ILE A 138 22.09 5.40 21.99
C ILE A 138 22.46 5.20 20.51
N VAL A 139 23.74 5.03 20.23
CA VAL A 139 24.24 4.51 18.94
C VAL A 139 24.91 3.18 19.24
N THR A 140 24.13 2.16 19.64
CA THR A 140 24.57 0.74 19.71
C THR A 140 23.47 -0.30 20.00
N LEU A 141 22.17 0.05 20.03
CA LEU A 141 21.09 -0.91 20.38
C LEU A 141 19.97 -1.05 19.32
N LEU A 142 20.24 -0.70 18.06
CA LEU A 142 19.30 -0.95 16.95
C LEU A 142 19.53 -2.28 16.20
N ASP A 143 20.56 -3.04 16.56
CA ASP A 143 20.89 -4.33 15.91
C ASP A 143 20.36 -5.58 16.63
N LEU A 144 19.52 -5.44 17.67
CA LEU A 144 18.90 -6.58 18.38
C LEU A 144 17.40 -6.76 18.11
N PHE A 145 16.82 -5.97 17.20
CA PHE A 145 15.46 -6.21 16.69
C PHE A 145 15.46 -6.82 15.30
N THR A 146 16.28 -7.84 15.09
CA THR A 146 16.01 -8.88 14.08
C THR A 146 15.20 -9.97 14.77
N PRO A 147 13.88 -10.09 14.55
CA PRO A 147 13.15 -11.24 15.07
C PRO A 147 13.52 -12.47 14.23
N ALA A 148 14.44 -13.27 14.76
CA ALA A 148 14.54 -14.68 14.45
C ALA A 148 13.28 -15.40 14.95
N CYS A 149 12.56 -16.00 14.00
CA CYS A 149 11.60 -17.11 14.13
C CYS A 149 10.65 -17.15 15.35
N GLY A 150 9.33 -17.04 15.08
CA GLY A 150 8.30 -17.66 15.92
C GLY A 150 7.00 -16.88 16.05
N SER A 151 6.01 -17.24 15.22
CA SER A 151 4.59 -16.92 15.41
C SER A 151 4.18 -15.45 15.31
N VAL A 152 4.33 -14.86 14.12
CA VAL A 152 3.56 -13.66 13.75
C VAL A 152 2.25 -14.12 13.13
N ALA A 153 1.13 -13.63 13.66
CA ALA A 153 -0.20 -13.86 13.11
C ALA A 153 -0.19 -13.65 11.58
N ARG A 154 -0.50 -14.72 10.84
CA ARG A 154 -0.65 -14.71 9.38
C ARG A 154 -1.90 -13.92 9.00
N GLY A 155 -1.88 -12.61 9.20
CA GLY A 155 -2.64 -11.72 8.36
C GLY A 155 -2.01 -11.80 6.98
N ASN A 156 -2.76 -12.19 5.95
CA ASN A 156 -2.26 -12.20 4.58
C ASN A 156 -1.87 -10.77 4.20
N LYS A 157 -0.58 -10.45 4.31
CA LYS A 157 -0.02 -9.15 3.89
C LYS A 157 0.32 -9.25 2.42
N TYR A 158 -0.32 -8.41 1.62
CA TYR A 158 -0.08 -8.29 0.18
C TYR A 158 0.79 -7.07 -0.07
N TYR A 159 1.70 -7.17 -1.03
CA TYR A 159 2.68 -6.12 -1.29
C TYR A 159 2.61 -5.61 -2.72
N LEU A 160 2.83 -4.31 -2.88
CA LEU A 160 3.01 -3.64 -4.17
C LEU A 160 4.31 -2.84 -4.10
N GLN A 161 5.16 -2.97 -5.12
CA GLN A 161 6.38 -2.19 -5.24
C GLN A 161 6.14 -0.98 -6.15
N LEU A 162 6.41 0.20 -5.60
CA LEU A 162 6.35 1.49 -6.29
C LEU A 162 7.74 2.14 -6.34
#